data_AF-A0A2I8DJX6-F1
#
_entry.id   AF-A0A2I8DJX6-F1
#
_cell.length_a   1.000
_cell.length_b   1.000
_cell.length_c   1.000
_cell.angle_alpha   90.00
_cell.angle_beta   90.00
_cell.angle_gamma   90.00
#
_symmetry.space_group_name_H-M   'P 1'
#
loop_
_entity.id
_entity.type
_entity.pdbx_description
1 polymer ?
#
loop_
_entity_poly.entity_id
_entity_poly.type
_entity_poly.pdbx_seq_one_letter_code
_entity_poly.pdbx_strand_id
1 'polypeptide(L)' 'MALHRFQKGELGHWLRTVADNAQPGAAQAEIPADIAQALQTLRCIEADDDGRWRITDKGLLALRMEEPGAIHLR' A
#
# COMPACT_ATOMS: atom_id res chain seq x y z
N MET A 1 -13.22 12.08 11.17
CA MET A 1 -12.02 12.39 10.38
C MET A 1 -12.26 11.95 8.95
N ALA A 2 -11.92 12.79 7.97
CA ALA A 2 -12.03 12.39 6.57
C ALA A 2 -10.92 11.38 6.26
N LEU A 3 -11.26 10.25 5.64
CA LEU A 3 -10.27 9.30 5.13
C LEU A 3 -9.56 9.96 3.94
N HIS A 4 -8.23 9.81 3.84
CA HIS A 4 -7.51 10.29 2.66
C HIS A 4 -8.15 9.76 1.38
N ARG A 5 -8.35 10.64 0.41
CA ARG A 5 -8.93 10.27 -0.89
C ARG A 5 -7.79 10.14 -1.89
N PHE A 6 -7.42 8.89 -2.20
CA PHE A 6 -6.38 8.59 -3.18
C PHE A 6 -6.71 9.15 -4.57
N GLN A 7 -5.74 9.84 -5.15
CA GLN A 7 -5.72 10.22 -6.56
C GLN A 7 -5.33 9.03 -7.44
N LYS A 8 -5.54 9.15 -8.75
CA LYS A 8 -5.18 8.10 -9.71
C LYS A 8 -3.69 7.76 -9.61
N GLY A 9 -3.37 6.48 -9.39
CA GLY A 9 -1.99 5.98 -9.25
C GLY A 9 -1.35 6.24 -7.88
N GLU A 10 -1.97 7.05 -7.02
CA GLU A 10 -1.45 7.34 -5.68
C GLU A 10 -1.55 6.11 -4.78
N LEU A 11 -2.65 5.35 -4.89
CA LEU A 11 -2.80 4.09 -4.16
C LEU A 11 -1.70 3.09 -4.52
N GLY A 12 -1.48 2.87 -5.83
CA GLY A 12 -0.43 1.98 -6.32
C GLY A 12 0.97 2.43 -5.89
N HIS A 13 1.25 3.74 -5.91
CA HIS A 13 2.51 4.29 -5.43
C HIS A 13 2.76 3.93 -3.96
N TRP A 14 1.82 4.23 -3.06
CA TRP A 14 2.02 3.96 -1.65
C TRP A 14 2.06 2.47 -1.29
N LEU A 15 1.27 1.64 -1.97
CA LEU A 15 1.35 0.19 -1.80
C LEU A 15 2.70 -0.38 -2.25
N ARG A 16 3.30 0.18 -3.32
CA ARG A 16 4.65 -0.17 -3.75
C ARG A 16 5.66 0.22 -2.67
N THR A 17 5.58 1.45 -2.15
CA THR A 17 6.46 1.93 -1.07
C THR A 17 6.41 1.02 0.16
N VAL A 18 5.21 0.58 0.58
CA VAL A 18 5.07 -0.38 1.70
C VAL A 18 5.75 -1.71 1.37
N ALA A 19 5.54 -2.25 0.16
CA ALA A 19 6.12 -3.51 -0.25
C ALA A 19 7.66 -3.45 -0.35
N ASP A 20 8.20 -2.32 -0.78
CA ASP A 20 9.63 -2.06 -0.87
C ASP A 20 10.24 -1.92 0.54
N ASN A 21 9.58 -1.19 1.46
CA ASN A 21 10.01 -1.04 2.86
C ASN A 21 10.08 -2.39 3.59
N ALA A 22 9.26 -3.36 3.21
CA ALA A 22 9.25 -4.70 3.79
C ALA A 22 10.44 -5.59 3.34
N GLN A 23 11.22 -5.18 2.33
CA GLN A 23 12.36 -5.96 1.87
C GLN A 23 13.56 -5.86 2.83
N PRO A 24 14.29 -6.96 3.09
CA PRO A 24 15.50 -6.93 3.90
C PRO A 24 16.54 -5.97 3.33
N GLY A 25 16.98 -5.00 4.14
CA GLY A 25 18.00 -4.01 3.75
C GLY A 25 17.49 -2.87 2.87
N ALA A 26 16.18 -2.77 2.63
CA ALA A 26 15.61 -1.63 1.89
C ALA A 26 15.62 -0.34 2.72
N ALA A 27 15.79 0.78 2.01
CA ALA A 27 15.64 2.11 2.58
C ALA A 27 14.19 2.29 3.05
N GLN A 28 14.02 2.69 4.31
CA GLN A 28 12.69 2.93 4.88
C GLN A 28 12.19 4.30 4.44
N ALA A 29 11.28 4.32 3.47
CA ALA A 29 10.58 5.53 3.08
C ALA A 29 9.48 5.85 4.11
N GLU A 30 9.37 7.11 4.51
CA GLU A 30 8.33 7.56 5.41
C GLU A 30 6.96 7.53 4.71
N ILE A 31 5.95 7.00 5.40
CA ILE A 31 4.56 6.99 4.93
C ILE A 31 3.78 7.99 5.77
N PRO A 32 3.16 9.02 5.16
CA PRO A 32 2.35 9.98 5.90
C PRO A 32 1.23 9.30 6.70
N ALA A 33 0.95 9.82 7.91
CA ALA A 33 0.04 9.17 8.85
C ALA A 33 -1.40 9.02 8.32
N ASP A 34 -1.89 10.00 7.58
CA ASP A 34 -3.19 10.00 6.91
C ASP A 34 -3.28 8.92 5.82
N ILE A 35 -2.20 8.73 5.07
CA ILE A 35 -2.05 7.64 4.09
C ILE A 35 -2.05 6.28 4.79
N ALA A 36 -1.22 6.11 5.83
CA ALA A 36 -1.14 4.86 6.58
C ALA A 36 -2.50 4.49 7.20
N GLN A 37 -3.21 5.48 7.75
CA GLN A 37 -4.56 5.30 8.29
C GLN A 37 -5.56 4.89 7.20
N ALA A 38 -5.50 5.51 6.02
CA ALA A 38 -6.36 5.16 4.89
C ALA A 38 -6.09 3.74 4.37
N LEU A 39 -4.83 3.36 4.21
CA LEU A 39 -4.43 2.02 3.79
C LEU A 39 -4.84 0.93 4.79
N GLN A 40 -4.71 1.19 6.09
CA GLN A 40 -5.19 0.29 7.15
C GLN A 40 -6.72 0.18 7.14
N THR A 41 -7.43 1.29 6.99
CA THR A 41 -8.90 1.29 6.92
C THR A 41 -9.39 0.48 5.71
N LEU A 42 -8.65 0.56 4.60
CA LEU A 42 -8.87 -0.28 3.42
C LEU A 42 -8.35 -1.71 3.59
N ARG A 43 -7.75 -2.06 4.73
CA ARG A 43 -7.14 -3.38 5.02
C ARG A 43 -6.04 -3.79 4.03
N CYS A 44 -5.37 -2.83 3.41
CA CYS A 44 -4.28 -3.08 2.48
C CYS A 44 -2.94 -3.28 3.19
N ILE A 45 -2.80 -2.76 4.41
CA ILE A 45 -1.61 -2.90 5.25
C ILE A 45 -2.01 -3.22 6.68
N GLU A 46 -1.07 -3.79 7.43
CA GLU A 46 -1.17 -4.07 8.87
C GLU A 46 0.16 -3.77 9.55
N ALA A 47 0.14 -3.50 10.86
CA ALA A 47 1.36 -3.35 11.63
C ALA A 47 1.98 -4.74 11.86
N ASP A 48 3.29 -4.87 11.68
CA ASP A 48 4.05 -6.04 12.11
C ASP A 48 4.52 -5.92 13.56
N ASP A 49 5.16 -6.97 14.06
CA ASP A 49 5.66 -7.06 15.43
C ASP A 49 6.79 -6.06 15.73
N ASP A 50 7.43 -5.51 14.69
CA ASP A 50 8.50 -4.51 14.77
C ASP A 50 7.96 -3.06 14.61
N GLY A 51 6.64 -2.88 14.54
CA GLY A 51 5.99 -1.58 14.37
C GLY A 51 6.10 -1.01 12.95
N ARG A 52 6.45 -1.82 11.96
CA ARG A 52 6.49 -1.44 10.54
C ARG A 52 5.20 -1.84 9.83
N TRP A 53 4.97 -1.24 8.68
CA TRP A 53 3.84 -1.59 7.83
C TRP A 53 4.16 -2.80 6.96
N ARG A 54 3.35 -3.85 7.09
CA ARG A 54 3.34 -5.01 6.21
C ARG A 54 2.17 -4.92 5.24
N ILE A 55 2.42 -5.23 3.97
CA ILE A 55 1.35 -5.34 2.97
C ILE A 55 0.56 -6.64 3.15
N THR A 56 -0.77 -6.56 3.12
CA THR A 56 -1.65 -7.72 3.19
C THR A 56 -1.87 -8.34 1.81
N ASP A 57 -2.45 -9.55 1.74
CA ASP A 57 -2.86 -10.16 0.47
C ASP A 57 -3.83 -9.27 -0.32
N LYS A 58 -4.72 -8.56 0.39
CA LYS A 58 -5.62 -7.58 -0.22
C LYS A 58 -4.85 -6.39 -0.80
N GLY A 59 -3.85 -5.89 -0.07
CA GLY A 59 -2.98 -4.82 -0.56
C GLY A 59 -2.21 -5.23 -1.81
N LEU A 60 -1.68 -6.46 -1.83
CA LEU A 60 -1.00 -7.02 -3.00
C LEU A 60 -1.94 -7.14 -4.21
N LEU A 61 -3.18 -7.59 -4.00
CA LEU A 61 -4.18 -7.63 -5.07
C LEU A 61 -4.49 -6.22 -5.60
N ALA A 62 -4.73 -5.25 -4.71
CA ALA A 62 -4.99 -3.86 -5.09
C ALA A 62 -3.82 -3.25 -5.87
N LEU A 63 -2.57 -3.55 -5.48
CA LEU A 63 -1.37 -3.12 -6.18
C LEU A 63 -1.30 -3.69 -7.61
N ARG A 64 -1.61 -4.98 -7.77
CA ARG A 64 -1.69 -5.60 -9.10
C ARG A 64 -2.79 -4.99 -9.95
N MET A 65 -3.94 -4.65 -9.36
CA MET A 65 -5.07 -4.03 -10.05
C MET A 65 -4.77 -2.63 -10.60
N GLU A 66 -3.82 -1.91 -10.01
CA GLU A 66 -3.34 -0.62 -10.51
C GLU A 66 -2.38 -0.77 -11.71
N GLU A 67 -1.89 -1.97 -12.01
CA GLU A 67 -1.00 -2.18 -13.15
C GLU A 67 -1.78 -2.13 -14.48
N PRO A 68 -1.20 -1.54 -15.56
CA PRO A 68 -1.89 -1.35 -16.85
C PRO A 68 -2.44 -2.63 -17.50
N GLY A 69 -2.02 -3.81 -17.05
CA GLY A 69 -2.44 -5.12 -17.55
C GLY A 69 -3.56 -5.81 -16.74
N ALA A 70 -4.00 -5.26 -15.61
CA ALA A 70 -4.92 -5.96 -14.71
C ALA A 70 -6.36 -6.09 -15.24
N ILE A 71 -6.70 -5.36 -16.30
CA ILE A 71 -7.97 -5.48 -17.01
C ILE A 71 -7.66 -5.73 -18.48
N HIS A 72 -7.32 -6.97 -18.84
CA HIS A 72 -7.52 -7.54 -20.17
C HIS A 72 -7.48 -9.06 -20.08
N LEU A 73 -8.56 -9.67 -19.57
CA LEU A 73 -8.94 -11.02 -19.98
C LEU A 73 -9.91 -10.84 -21.15
N ARG A 74 -9.39 -11.05 -22.37
CA ARG A 74 -10.24 -11.31 -23.54
C ARG A 74 -10.74 -12.74 -23.50
#